data_AF-A0A428VZE7-F1
#
_entry.id   AF-A0A428VZE7-F1
#
_cell.length_a   1.000
_cell.length_b   1.000
_cell.length_c   1.000
_cell.angle_alpha   90.00
_cell.angle_beta   90.00
_cell.angle_gamma   90.00
#
_symmetry.space_group_name_H-M   'P 1'
#
loop_
_entity.id
_entity.type
_entity.pdbx_description
1 polymer ?
#
loop_
_entity_poly.entity_id
_entity_poly.type
_entity_poly.pdbx_seq_one_letter_code
_entity_poly.pdbx_strand_id
1 'polypeptide(L)' 'ADHTKVGNDHFARFAELSDIDTFITDDGIDKHVARDLAGAGPRMVIA' A
#
# COMPACT_ATOMS: atom_id res chain seq x y z
N ALA A 1 7.16 -26.05 24.53
CA ALA A 1 7.12 -25.41 23.21
C ALA A 1 7.40 -23.93 23.44
N ASP A 2 8.60 -23.50 23.08
CA ASP A 2 9.06 -22.13 23.21
C ASP A 2 8.89 -21.45 21.85
N HIS A 3 8.15 -20.34 21.81
CA HIS A 3 7.94 -19.53 20.60
C HIS A 3 8.52 -18.12 20.82
N THR A 4 9.71 -18.02 21.40
CA THR A 4 10.53 -16.81 21.32
C THR A 4 10.91 -16.55 19.86
N LYS A 5 10.06 -15.78 19.17
CA LYS A 5 10.41 -15.16 17.88
C LYS A 5 11.38 -14.01 18.16
N VAL A 6 12.65 -14.32 18.37
CA VAL A 6 13.69 -13.30 18.27
C VAL A 6 13.92 -13.03 16.79
N GLY A 7 13.73 -11.78 16.38
CA GLY A 7 14.12 -11.29 15.05
C GLY A 7 12.96 -10.67 14.30
N ASN A 8 12.58 -9.47 14.71
CA ASN A 8 12.79 -8.26 13.92
C ASN A 8 11.90 -7.21 14.58
N ASP A 9 12.49 -6.30 15.35
CA ASP A 9 11.92 -4.96 15.47
C ASP A 9 11.89 -4.45 14.03
N HIS A 10 10.83 -4.81 13.30
CA HIS A 10 10.55 -4.26 11.99
C HIS A 10 10.42 -2.78 12.29
N PHE A 11 11.45 -2.01 11.96
CA PHE A 11 11.32 -0.60 11.68
C PHE A 11 10.25 -0.51 10.58
N ALA A 12 8.98 -0.48 11.00
CA ALA A 12 7.85 -0.29 10.13
C ALA A 12 7.92 1.16 9.68
N ARG A 13 8.73 1.42 8.66
CA ARG A 13 8.67 2.67 7.93
C ARG A 13 7.47 2.56 7.01
N PHE A 14 6.42 3.30 7.33
CA PHE A 14 5.32 3.50 6.39
C PHE A 14 5.92 4.21 5.18
N ALA A 15 5.83 3.56 4.03
CA ALA A 15 6.19 4.19 2.77
C ALA A 15 5.16 5.28 2.48
N GLU A 16 5.59 6.41 1.94
CA GLU A 16 4.66 7.41 1.44
C GLU A 16 3.95 6.85 0.19
N LEU A 17 2.77 7.37 -0.16
CA LEU A 17 2.11 6.95 -1.40
C LEU A 17 3.00 7.19 -2.63
N SER A 18 3.86 8.20 -2.60
CA SER A 18 4.85 8.47 -3.64
C SER A 18 5.93 7.40 -3.77
N ASP A 19 6.15 6.58 -2.74
CA ASP A 19 7.09 5.46 -2.77
C ASP A 19 6.48 4.21 -3.41
N ILE A 20 5.17 4.23 -3.70
CA ILE A 20 4.43 3.13 -4.32
C ILE A 20 4.28 3.40 -5.82
N ASP A 21 4.89 2.54 -6.63
CA ASP A 21 4.84 2.66 -8.10
C ASP A 21 3.44 2.34 -8.67
N THR A 22 2.82 1.25 -8.22
CA THR A 22 1.56 0.75 -8.77
C THR A 22 0.62 0.29 -7.67
N PHE A 23 -0.66 0.68 -7.78
CA PHE A 23 -1.75 0.26 -6.91
C PHE A 23 -2.81 -0.50 -7.73
N ILE A 24 -3.02 -1.77 -7.41
CA ILE A 24 -3.97 -2.66 -8.10
C ILE A 24 -5.18 -2.89 -7.20
N THR A 25 -6.37 -2.68 -7.73
CA THR A 25 -7.64 -2.86 -6.99
C THR A 25 -8.74 -3.35 -7.93
N ASP A 26 -9.83 -3.86 -7.36
CA ASP A 26 -11.02 -4.25 -8.10
C ASP A 26 -11.89 -3.01 -8.45
N ASP A 27 -13.02 -3.23 -9.13
CA ASP A 27 -13.95 -2.16 -9.50
C ASP A 27 -14.78 -1.61 -8.32
N GLY A 28 -14.56 -2.13 -7.10
CA GLY A 28 -15.23 -1.72 -5.88
C GLY A 28 -14.65 -0.46 -5.23
N ILE A 29 -13.51 0.05 -5.71
CA ILE A 29 -12.92 1.29 -5.16
C ILE A 29 -13.79 2.52 -5.48
N ASP A 30 -13.97 3.39 -4.49
CA ASP A 30 -14.65 4.66 -4.71
C ASP A 30 -13.86 5.55 -5.68
N LYS A 31 -14.57 6.16 -6.64
CA LYS A 31 -13.95 6.97 -7.72
C LYS A 31 -13.19 8.18 -7.20
N HIS A 32 -13.64 8.78 -6.10
CA HIS A 32 -12.94 9.90 -5.46
C HIS A 32 -11.61 9.42 -4.88
N VAL A 33 -11.65 8.30 -4.15
CA VAL A 33 -10.46 7.70 -3.53
C VAL A 33 -9.45 7.26 -4.60
N ALA A 34 -9.91 6.63 -5.69
CA ALA A 34 -9.05 6.24 -6.80
C ALA A 34 -8.36 7.44 -7.46
N ARG A 35 -9.06 8.58 -7.59
CA ARG A 35 -8.49 9.81 -8.11
C ARG A 35 -7.44 10.40 -7.18
N ASP A 36 -7.70 10.41 -5.89
CA ASP A 36 -6.76 10.94 -4.90
C ASP A 36 -5.48 10.09 -4.84
N LEU A 37 -5.62 8.76 -4.90
CA LEU A 37 -4.49 7.82 -5.00
C LEU A 37 -3.69 8.03 -6.28
N ALA A 38 -4.35 8.13 -7.44
CA ALA A 38 -3.65 8.42 -8.71
C ALA A 38 -2.91 9.76 -8.68
N GLY A 39 -3.47 10.77 -8.01
CA GLY A 39 -2.85 12.08 -7.83
C GLY A 39 -1.67 12.09 -6.84
N ALA A 40 -1.59 11.10 -5.95
CA ALA A 40 -0.56 10.99 -4.93
C ALA A 40 0.74 10.30 -5.40
N GLY A 41 0.76 9.79 -6.64
CA GLY A 41 1.94 9.17 -7.25
C GLY A 41 1.70 7.80 -7.89
N PRO A 42 1.02 6.86 -7.21
CA PRO A 42 0.85 5.50 -7.73
C PRO A 42 0.09 5.45 -9.06
N ARG A 43 0.56 4.59 -9.96
CA ARG A 43 -0.22 4.17 -11.12
C ARG A 43 -1.39 3.29 -10.66
N MET A 44 -2.60 3.67 -11.01
CA MET A 44 -3.79 2.86 -10.75
C MET A 44 -4.02 1.80 -11.84
N VAL A 45 -4.31 0.56 -11.45
CA VAL A 45 -4.75 -0.53 -12.33
C VAL A 45 -6.01 -1.17 -11.74
N ILE A 46 -7.07 -1.26 -12.55
CA ILE A 46 -8.30 -1.97 -12.20
C ILE A 46 -8.26 -3.35 -12.87
N ALA A 47 -8.46 -4.41 -12.08
CA ALA A 47 -8.42 -5.81 -12.53
C ALA A 47 -9.82 -6.41 -12.71
#